data_AF-A0A6B3ENH4-F1
#
_entry.id   AF-A0A6B3ENH4-F1
#
_cell.length_a   1.000
_cell.length_b   1.000
_cell.length_c   1.000
_cell.angle_alpha   90.00
_cell.angle_beta   90.00
_cell.angle_gamma   90.00
#
_symmetry.space_group_name_H-M   'P 1'
#
loop_
_entity.id
_entity.type
_entity.pdbx_description
1 polymer ?
#
loop_
_entity_poly.entity_id
_entity_poly.type
_entity_poly.pdbx_seq_one_letter_code
_entity_poly.pdbx_strand_id
1 'polypeptide(L)'
;AIEKAQQLGATVVTCSDSDGYVVDEKGIDLDLLKEIKEVRRGRIAEYAERRGAHARFVPGTGVWDVRCDAALPCATQNELTEEDARTLVRNGVKAVAEGANMPTTPEAVRVFQEAAVAFAPGKAANA
;
A
#
# COMPACT_ATOMS: atom_id res chain seq x y z
N ALA A 1 -7.90 -4.23 -4.62
CA ALA A 1 -6.94 -4.77 -3.61
C ALA A 1 -7.53 -4.74 -2.20
N ILE A 2 -7.86 -3.55 -1.66
CA ILE A 2 -8.34 -3.38 -0.26
C ILE A 2 -9.54 -4.27 0.07
N GLU A 3 -10.61 -4.17 -0.73
CA GLU A 3 -11.85 -4.93 -0.54
C GLU A 3 -11.60 -6.45 -0.47
N LYS A 4 -10.83 -6.98 -1.42
CA LYS A 4 -10.55 -8.42 -1.45
C LYS A 4 -9.65 -8.86 -0.29
N ALA A 5 -8.65 -8.05 0.08
CA ALA A 5 -7.79 -8.33 1.23
C ALA A 5 -8.61 -8.40 2.54
N GLN A 6 -9.52 -7.44 2.73
CA GLN A 6 -10.41 -7.41 3.90
C GLN A 6 -11.41 -8.58 3.91
N GLN A 7 -11.98 -8.95 2.76
CA GLN A 7 -12.82 -10.15 2.64
C GLN A 7 -12.10 -11.44 3.05
N LEU A 8 -10.77 -11.49 2.88
CA LEU A 8 -9.92 -12.61 3.27
C LEU A 8 -9.40 -12.50 4.72
N GLY A 9 -9.85 -11.49 5.48
CA GLY A 9 -9.50 -11.30 6.89
C GLY A 9 -8.25 -10.46 7.13
N ALA A 10 -7.66 -9.83 6.11
CA ALA A 10 -6.53 -8.93 6.30
C ALA A 10 -6.98 -7.57 6.85
N THR A 11 -6.14 -6.96 7.69
CA THR A 11 -6.31 -5.56 8.11
C THR A 11 -5.46 -4.67 7.21
N VAL A 12 -6.12 -3.94 6.31
CA VAL A 12 -5.43 -2.98 5.44
C VAL A 12 -5.19 -1.71 6.22
N VAL A 13 -3.93 -1.36 6.48
CA VAL A 13 -3.57 -0.23 7.36
C VAL A 13 -3.22 1.05 6.61
N THR A 14 -2.98 0.98 5.31
CA THR A 14 -2.61 2.15 4.50
C THR A 14 -3.29 2.17 3.14
N CYS A 15 -3.48 3.37 2.60
CA CYS A 15 -3.78 3.61 1.19
C CYS A 15 -3.27 5.00 0.79
N SER A 16 -2.95 5.19 -0.49
CA SER A 16 -2.32 6.41 -1.01
C SER A 16 -3.05 6.99 -2.21
N ASP A 17 -2.77 8.26 -2.48
CA ASP A 17 -3.03 8.94 -3.74
C ASP A 17 -1.81 9.81 -4.14
N SER A 18 -1.97 10.71 -5.10
CA SER A 18 -0.89 11.59 -5.57
C SER A 18 -0.37 12.57 -4.51
N ASP A 19 -1.16 12.87 -3.49
CA ASP A 19 -0.86 13.93 -2.52
C ASP A 19 -0.24 13.36 -1.25
N GLY A 20 -0.48 12.08 -0.97
CA GLY A 20 0.09 11.39 0.17
C GLY A 20 -0.53 10.04 0.44
N TYR A 21 -0.41 9.59 1.69
CA TYR A 21 -1.02 8.36 2.15
C TYR A 21 -1.66 8.52 3.52
N VAL A 22 -2.64 7.68 3.83
CA VAL A 22 -3.22 7.58 5.15
C VAL A 22 -2.74 6.33 5.86
N VAL A 23 -2.63 6.41 7.18
CA VAL A 23 -2.37 5.29 8.06
C VAL A 23 -3.53 5.18 9.03
N ASP A 24 -4.23 4.05 9.02
CA ASP A 24 -5.30 3.69 9.94
C ASP A 24 -4.98 2.32 10.56
N GLU A 25 -4.44 2.32 11.77
CA GLU A 25 -4.04 1.09 12.47
C GLU A 25 -5.23 0.18 12.81
N LYS A 26 -6.46 0.72 12.80
CA LYS A 26 -7.69 -0.06 13.00
C LYS A 26 -8.22 -0.66 11.70
N GLY A 27 -7.60 -0.33 10.57
CA GLY A 27 -7.99 -0.78 9.25
C GLY A 27 -8.80 0.28 8.47
N ILE A 28 -8.50 0.37 7.18
CA ILE A 28 -9.16 1.28 6.24
C ILE A 28 -10.67 0.99 6.18
N ASP A 29 -11.48 2.02 6.39
CA ASP A 29 -12.92 2.01 6.17
C ASP A 29 -13.20 2.09 4.66
N LEU A 30 -13.56 0.96 4.07
CA LEU A 30 -13.75 0.83 2.63
C LEU A 30 -14.93 1.67 2.13
N ASP A 31 -16.03 1.73 2.88
CA ASP A 31 -17.23 2.46 2.47
C ASP A 31 -16.97 3.96 2.46
N LEU A 32 -16.29 4.47 3.51
CA LEU A 32 -15.85 5.85 3.56
C LEU A 32 -14.86 6.17 2.43
N LEU A 33 -13.90 5.29 2.17
CA LEU A 33 -12.94 5.46 1.09
C LEU A 33 -13.62 5.54 -0.28
N LYS A 34 -14.58 4.64 -0.56
CA LYS A 34 -15.38 4.64 -1.80
C LYS A 34 -16.22 5.92 -1.92
N GLU A 35 -16.87 6.36 -0.85
CA GLU A 35 -17.62 7.62 -0.84
C GLU A 35 -16.73 8.81 -1.23
N ILE A 36 -15.54 8.91 -0.64
CA ILE A 36 -14.61 10.01 -0.92
C ILE A 36 -14.10 9.93 -2.35
N LYS A 37 -13.60 8.76 -2.80
CA LYS A 37 -12.90 8.65 -4.09
C LYS A 37 -13.82 8.50 -5.29
N GLU A 38 -14.91 7.77 -5.17
CA GLU A 38 -15.80 7.45 -6.30
C GLU A 38 -16.96 8.43 -6.42
N VAL A 39 -17.55 8.85 -5.29
CA VAL A 39 -18.71 9.75 -5.29
C VAL A 39 -18.29 11.22 -5.24
N ARG A 40 -17.49 11.60 -4.23
CA ARG A 40 -17.08 13.00 -4.01
C ARG A 40 -15.89 13.42 -4.87
N ARG A 41 -15.10 12.46 -5.35
CA ARG A 41 -13.81 12.66 -6.04
C ARG A 41 -12.83 13.51 -5.23
N GLY A 42 -12.82 13.29 -3.92
CA GLY A 42 -12.00 14.01 -2.93
C GLY A 42 -10.57 13.51 -2.79
N ARG A 43 -9.79 14.21 -1.96
CA ARG A 43 -8.40 13.84 -1.63
C ARG A 43 -8.35 12.83 -0.49
N ILE A 44 -7.27 12.04 -0.42
CA ILE A 44 -7.13 11.04 0.64
C ILE A 44 -6.98 11.68 2.03
N ALA A 45 -6.53 12.94 2.11
CA ALA A 45 -6.51 13.70 3.36
C ALA A 45 -7.91 13.80 4.01
N GLU A 46 -8.98 13.93 3.21
CA GLU A 46 -10.37 13.97 3.70
C GLU A 46 -10.78 12.68 4.42
N TYR A 47 -10.16 11.54 4.06
CA TYR A 47 -10.39 10.27 4.76
C TYR A 47 -9.94 10.38 6.21
N ALA A 48 -8.71 10.87 6.44
CA ALA A 48 -8.16 11.01 7.79
C ALA A 48 -8.99 11.99 8.64
N GLU A 49 -9.42 13.11 8.05
CA GLU A 49 -10.28 14.10 8.72
C GLU A 49 -11.61 13.49 9.19
N ARG A 50 -12.26 12.69 8.33
CA ARG A 50 -13.54 12.06 8.64
C ARG A 50 -13.42 10.88 9.58
N ARG A 51 -12.34 10.11 9.46
CA ARG A 51 -12.07 8.94 10.29
C ARG A 51 -11.69 9.33 11.72
N GLY A 52 -11.12 10.52 11.90
CA GLY A 52 -10.79 11.09 13.20
C GLY A 52 -9.46 10.58 13.75
N ALA A 53 -9.29 10.65 15.07
CA ALA A 53 -8.00 10.54 15.75
C ALA A 53 -7.18 9.25 15.52
N HIS A 54 -7.77 8.21 14.94
CA HIS A 54 -7.10 6.93 14.67
C HIS A 54 -6.47 6.84 13.28
N ALA A 55 -6.85 7.75 12.38
CA ALA A 55 -6.24 7.84 11.05
C ALA A 55 -5.41 9.11 10.95
N ARG A 56 -4.21 8.99 10.37
CA ARG A 56 -3.36 10.13 10.06
C ARG A 56 -3.09 10.20 8.58
N PHE A 57 -3.13 11.40 8.02
CA PHE A 57 -2.62 11.68 6.68
C PHE A 57 -1.14 12.05 6.77
N VAL A 58 -0.34 11.52 5.85
CA VAL A 58 1.07 11.84 5.67
C VAL A 58 1.23 12.36 4.24
N PRO A 59 1.65 13.63 4.05
CA PRO A 59 1.85 14.18 2.72
C PRO A 59 3.08 13.56 2.05
N GLY A 60 3.01 13.37 0.73
CA GLY A 60 4.11 12.88 -0.10
C GLY A 60 4.27 11.36 -0.14
N THR A 61 5.50 10.90 -0.37
CA THR A 61 5.84 9.48 -0.54
C THR A 61 6.19 8.83 0.80
N GLY A 62 6.61 7.55 0.79
CA GLY A 62 7.04 6.85 2.00
C GLY A 62 5.95 6.00 2.67
N VAL A 63 4.89 5.63 1.94
CA VAL A 63 3.88 4.67 2.43
C VAL A 63 4.53 3.34 2.87
N TRP A 64 5.69 3.01 2.31
CA TRP A 64 6.50 1.82 2.59
C TRP A 64 7.22 1.84 3.94
N ASP A 65 7.27 2.99 4.61
CA ASP A 65 7.81 3.10 5.98
C ASP A 65 6.88 2.47 7.03
N VAL A 66 5.61 2.25 6.68
CA VAL A 66 4.62 1.65 7.57
C VAL A 66 4.82 0.14 7.64
N ARG A 67 5.00 -0.37 8.86
CA ARG A 67 5.18 -1.80 9.12
C ARG A 67 3.96 -2.61 8.67
N CYS A 68 4.19 -3.66 7.88
CA CYS A 68 3.16 -4.58 7.41
C CYS A 68 3.69 -6.00 7.19
N ASP A 69 2.81 -7.00 7.19
CA ASP A 69 3.15 -8.37 6.80
C ASP A 69 3.15 -8.57 5.28
N ALA A 70 2.31 -7.81 4.56
CA ALA A 70 2.17 -7.88 3.12
C ALA A 70 2.05 -6.48 2.50
N ALA A 71 2.75 -6.25 1.39
CA ALA A 71 2.68 -5.02 0.61
C ALA A 71 2.06 -5.27 -0.77
N LEU A 72 1.14 -4.39 -1.17
CA LEU A 72 0.40 -4.49 -2.44
C LEU A 72 0.59 -3.21 -3.26
N PRO A 73 1.72 -3.04 -3.97
CA PRO A 73 1.92 -1.89 -4.84
C PRO A 73 0.95 -1.90 -6.02
N CYS A 74 0.17 -0.84 -6.14
CA CYS A 74 -1.05 -0.76 -6.95
C CYS A 74 -1.28 0.60 -7.63
N ALA A 75 -0.42 1.61 -7.48
CA ALA A 75 -0.70 2.94 -8.02
C ALA A 75 -0.05 3.16 -9.39
N THR A 76 1.28 3.17 -9.46
CA THR A 76 2.02 3.49 -10.69
C THR A 76 3.26 2.62 -10.91
N GLN A 77 3.83 2.69 -12.12
CA GLN A 77 5.11 2.04 -12.45
C GLN A 77 6.25 2.63 -11.60
N ASN A 78 7.18 1.79 -11.15
CA ASN A 78 8.37 2.18 -10.37
C ASN A 78 8.07 2.96 -9.08
N GLU A 79 6.93 2.71 -8.43
CA GLU A 79 6.57 3.36 -7.15
C GLU A 79 7.26 2.74 -5.93
N LEU A 80 7.84 1.55 -6.06
CA LEU A 80 8.56 0.85 -4.99
C LEU A 80 10.04 0.72 -5.40
N THR A 81 10.88 1.54 -4.78
CA THR A 81 12.32 1.64 -5.06
C THR A 81 13.15 0.69 -4.20
N GLU A 82 14.46 0.58 -4.48
CA GLU A 82 15.37 -0.25 -3.69
C GLU A 82 15.39 0.14 -2.21
N GLU A 83 15.39 1.43 -1.91
CA GLU A 83 15.38 1.95 -0.54
C GLU A 83 14.09 1.54 0.18
N ASP A 84 12.95 1.68 -0.48
CA ASP A 84 11.64 1.25 0.03
C ASP A 84 11.61 -0.25 0.31
N ALA A 85 12.16 -1.06 -0.60
CA ALA A 85 12.25 -2.51 -0.42
C ALA A 85 13.11 -2.88 0.80
N ARG A 86 14.25 -2.20 0.98
CA ARG A 86 15.10 -2.40 2.16
C ARG A 86 14.36 -2.01 3.45
N THR A 87 13.57 -0.93 3.43
CA THR A 87 12.74 -0.53 4.56
C THR A 87 11.68 -1.58 4.89
N LEU A 88 10.95 -2.08 3.89
CA LEU A 88 9.95 -3.12 4.06
C LEU A 88 10.54 -4.41 4.63
N VAL A 89 11.71 -4.84 4.13
CA VAL A 89 12.45 -6.00 4.67
C VAL A 89 12.83 -5.77 6.14
N ARG A 90 13.38 -4.60 6.48
CA ARG A 90 13.71 -4.27 7.89
C ARG A 90 12.47 -4.28 8.79
N ASN A 91 11.31 -3.89 8.25
CA ASN A 91 10.03 -3.89 8.96
C ASN A 91 9.39 -5.28 9.06
N GLY A 92 9.97 -6.30 8.42
CA GLY A 92 9.53 -7.69 8.52
C GLY A 92 8.42 -8.09 7.54
N VAL A 93 8.36 -7.44 6.37
CA VAL A 93 7.45 -7.83 5.29
C VAL A 93 7.69 -9.31 4.91
N LYS A 94 6.61 -10.05 4.69
CA LYS A 94 6.65 -11.48 4.32
C LYS A 94 6.32 -11.71 2.86
N ALA A 95 5.44 -10.86 2.29
CA ALA A 95 5.01 -10.97 0.92
C ALA A 95 4.84 -9.61 0.24
N VAL A 96 5.18 -9.55 -1.05
CA VAL A 96 4.92 -8.40 -1.92
C VAL A 96 4.23 -8.91 -3.17
N ALA A 97 3.07 -8.36 -3.52
CA ALA A 97 2.33 -8.75 -4.71
C ALA A 97 1.91 -7.54 -5.54
N GLU A 98 2.38 -7.50 -6.78
CA GLU A 98 2.18 -6.35 -7.66
C GLU A 98 0.77 -6.32 -8.24
N GLY A 99 0.00 -5.27 -7.91
CA GLY A 99 -1.30 -5.00 -8.52
C GLY A 99 -1.20 -4.08 -9.75
N ALA A 100 -0.19 -3.20 -9.81
CA ALA A 100 0.06 -2.35 -10.97
C ALA A 100 0.97 -3.03 -12.01
N ASN A 101 1.13 -2.39 -13.19
CA ASN A 101 2.06 -2.87 -14.21
C ASN A 101 3.50 -2.40 -13.89
N MET A 102 4.34 -3.32 -13.41
CA MET A 102 5.74 -3.09 -13.02
C MET A 102 5.92 -1.96 -11.97
N PRO A 103 5.24 -2.02 -10.82
CA PRO A 103 5.41 -1.01 -9.78
C PRO A 103 6.74 -1.12 -9.03
N THR A 104 7.38 -2.29 -9.02
CA THR A 104 8.64 -2.52 -8.30
C THR A 104 9.82 -2.34 -9.24
N THR A 105 10.82 -1.56 -8.84
CA THR A 105 12.04 -1.44 -9.66
C THR A 105 12.83 -2.75 -9.68
N PRO A 106 13.63 -3.04 -10.72
CA PRO A 106 14.45 -4.27 -10.77
C PRO A 106 15.40 -4.43 -9.57
N GLU A 107 15.88 -3.33 -9.00
CA GLU A 107 16.72 -3.31 -7.81
C GLU A 107 15.93 -3.71 -6.56
N ALA A 108 14.71 -3.19 -6.40
CA ALA A 108 13.81 -3.58 -5.32
C ALA A 108 13.42 -5.07 -5.38
N VAL A 109 13.19 -5.61 -6.57
CA VAL A 109 12.93 -7.05 -6.76
C VAL A 109 14.10 -7.89 -6.24
N ARG A 110 15.35 -7.49 -6.51
CA ARG A 110 16.54 -8.19 -6.01
C ARG A 110 16.60 -8.19 -4.49
N VAL A 111 16.30 -7.05 -3.84
CA VAL A 111 16.24 -6.97 -2.37
C VAL A 111 15.24 -7.97 -1.79
N PHE A 112 14.05 -8.09 -2.37
CA PHE A 112 13.05 -9.06 -1.89
C PHE A 112 13.49 -10.51 -2.11
N GLN A 113 14.12 -10.82 -3.25
CA GLN A 113 14.64 -12.15 -3.53
C GLN A 113 15.77 -12.56 -2.58
N GLU A 114 16.73 -11.66 -2.33
CA GLU A 114 17.84 -11.88 -1.40
C GLU A 114 17.37 -12.04 0.05
N ALA A 115 16.31 -11.31 0.43
CA ALA A 115 15.69 -11.39 1.75
C ALA A 115 14.71 -12.58 1.91
N ALA A 116 14.55 -13.42 0.89
CA ALA A 116 13.59 -14.53 0.85
C ALA A 116 12.12 -14.11 1.12
N VAL A 117 11.76 -12.88 0.74
CA VAL A 117 10.38 -12.38 0.77
C VAL A 117 9.61 -12.98 -0.40
N ALA A 118 8.38 -13.46 -0.16
CA ALA A 118 7.54 -14.00 -1.22
C ALA A 118 7.14 -12.89 -2.19
N PHE A 119 7.60 -12.94 -3.44
CA PHE A 119 7.34 -11.91 -4.44
C PHE A 119 6.46 -12.44 -5.58
N ALA A 120 5.28 -11.84 -5.78
CA ALA A 120 4.36 -12.15 -6.86
C ALA A 120 4.38 -11.06 -7.93
N PRO A 121 4.92 -11.33 -9.14
CA PRO A 121 5.10 -10.33 -10.18
C PRO A 121 3.76 -9.94 -10.82
N GLY A 122 3.65 -8.71 -11.32
CA GLY A 122 2.40 -8.13 -11.85
C GLY A 122 1.76 -9.02 -12.91
N LYS A 123 2.57 -9.54 -13.84
CA LYS A 123 2.15 -10.50 -14.90
C LYS A 123 1.39 -11.75 -14.40
N ALA A 124 1.46 -12.07 -13.11
CA ALA A 124 0.71 -13.16 -12.48
C ALA A 124 -0.27 -12.68 -11.41
N ALA A 125 0.01 -11.56 -10.74
CA ALA A 125 -0.78 -11.04 -9.62
C ALA A 125 -1.92 -10.10 -10.04
N ASN A 126 -1.86 -9.50 -11.24
CA ASN A 126 -2.91 -8.61 -11.77
C ASN A 126 -3.55 -9.10 -13.09
N ALA A 127 -3.33 -10.37 -13.43
CA ALA A 127 -3.98 -11.07 -14.53
C ALA A 127 -5.44 -11.43 -14.22
#